data_AF-A0A1I2E5J2-F1
#
_entry.id   AF-A0A1I2E5J2-F1
#
_cell.length_a   1.000
_cell.length_b   1.000
_cell.length_c   1.000
_cell.angle_alpha   90.00
_cell.angle_beta   90.00
_cell.angle_gamma   90.00
#
_symmetry.space_group_name_H-M   'P 1'
#
loop_
_entity.id
_entity.type
_entity.pdbx_description
1 polymer ?
#
loop_
_entity_poly.entity_id
_entity_poly.type
_entity_poly.pdbx_seq_one_letter_code
_entity_poly.pdbx_strand_id
1 'polypeptide(L)'
;MTLAAYTPRSLPESLNGLFQLALDLRWTWHHGTDELWRALDSDIWDTTRNAWLVLNSVSGERLEELAADPDFQQHYREQIHAHHAFTEADTWYSTDCPGDLGEGVAYFCMEYGLSESLPLYSGGLGVLAGDFLKASSDLGAPVMAVGLLYQQGYFRQAISTDGEQLEFYPYNDPTMLPVSPLRDADDQWVRVIVPFPGRHVRLRAWKAQVGRCELLLLDSNDPRNEPGDRGITSELYTGDPEKRLQQEMVLGIGGWRLLEQLGRSPSLCHLNEGHCALALIERAFSWQDCHESDFQTARTATRATNLFTTHTSVASGFDHFSRSLLRLYLTPWLEGRDLNVDQLLALARISHSAPTTFADQAW
;
A
#
# COMPACT_ATOMS: atom_id res chain seq x y z
N MET A 1 -21.55 10.73 -8.22
CA MET A 1 -20.93 10.75 -6.88
C MET A 1 -20.12 12.03 -6.78
N THR A 2 -20.64 13.02 -6.05
CA THR A 2 -19.99 14.31 -5.86
C THR A 2 -18.74 14.13 -4.98
N LEU A 3 -17.71 14.96 -5.22
CA LEU A 3 -16.46 15.03 -4.46
C LEU A 3 -16.60 15.08 -2.92
N ALA A 4 -17.81 15.37 -2.43
CA ALA A 4 -18.19 15.42 -1.02
C ALA A 4 -17.93 14.11 -0.25
N ALA A 5 -17.97 12.93 -0.91
CA ALA A 5 -17.76 11.64 -0.24
C ALA A 5 -16.30 11.39 0.19
N TYR A 6 -15.36 12.19 -0.33
CA TYR A 6 -13.93 12.10 -0.04
C TYR A 6 -13.38 13.37 0.62
N THR A 7 -14.25 14.32 0.96
CA THR A 7 -13.92 15.44 1.83
C THR A 7 -14.30 15.07 3.27
N PRO A 8 -13.43 15.34 4.25
CA PRO A 8 -13.77 15.12 5.65
C PRO A 8 -15.08 15.83 6.02
N ARG A 9 -15.87 15.22 6.90
CA ARG A 9 -17.07 15.87 7.48
C ARG A 9 -16.69 17.20 8.16
N SER A 10 -17.66 18.07 8.39
CA SER A 10 -17.40 19.24 9.25
C SER A 10 -17.19 18.80 10.70
N LEU A 11 -16.15 19.29 11.35
CA LEU A 11 -15.94 19.19 12.79
C LEU A 11 -16.00 20.58 13.44
N PRO A 12 -16.30 20.69 14.74
CA PRO A 12 -16.03 21.90 15.50
C PRO A 12 -14.55 22.28 15.37
N GLU A 13 -14.25 23.57 15.22
CA GLU A 13 -12.88 24.05 14.98
C GLU A 13 -11.88 23.57 16.05
N SER A 14 -12.34 23.49 17.31
CA SER A 14 -11.54 22.99 18.44
C SER A 14 -11.16 21.51 18.33
N LEU A 15 -11.84 20.72 17.48
CA LEU A 15 -11.66 19.28 17.34
C LEU A 15 -11.06 18.87 15.98
N ASN A 16 -10.64 19.82 15.14
CA ASN A 16 -10.13 19.54 13.79
C ASN A 16 -8.93 18.57 13.77
N GLY A 17 -8.11 18.55 14.82
CA GLY A 17 -6.97 17.63 14.95
C GLY A 17 -7.36 16.16 15.10
N LEU A 18 -8.64 15.84 15.38
CA LEU A 18 -9.12 14.46 15.38
C LEU A 18 -8.93 13.78 14.01
N PHE A 19 -8.96 14.53 12.90
CA PHE A 19 -8.67 13.95 11.58
C PHE A 19 -7.24 13.42 11.47
N GLN A 20 -6.27 14.18 11.99
CA GLN A 20 -4.87 13.77 12.02
C GLN A 20 -4.68 12.52 12.87
N LEU A 21 -5.30 12.49 14.06
CA LEU A 21 -5.22 11.33 14.95
C LEU A 21 -5.93 10.10 14.37
N ALA A 22 -7.07 10.26 13.68
CA ALA A 22 -7.84 9.13 13.15
C ALA A 22 -7.21 8.50 11.90
N LEU A 23 -6.60 9.31 11.02
CA LEU A 23 -5.99 8.86 9.77
C LEU A 23 -4.54 8.36 9.93
N ASP A 24 -3.89 8.66 11.04
CA ASP A 24 -2.58 8.11 11.37
C ASP A 24 -2.72 6.80 12.14
N LEU A 25 -2.39 5.68 11.49
CA LEU A 25 -2.46 4.34 12.06
C LEU A 25 -1.56 4.11 13.29
N ARG A 26 -0.77 5.10 13.74
CA ARG A 26 -0.02 5.05 15.00
C ARG A 26 -0.86 4.60 16.20
N TRP A 27 -2.16 4.93 16.26
CA TRP A 27 -3.04 4.47 17.33
C TRP A 27 -3.17 2.94 17.43
N THR A 28 -2.74 2.19 16.41
CA THR A 28 -2.75 0.73 16.41
C THR A 28 -1.64 0.10 17.28
N TRP A 29 -0.57 0.83 17.61
CA TRP A 29 0.47 0.41 18.57
C TRP A 29 0.74 1.43 19.69
N HIS A 30 0.09 2.60 19.64
CA HIS A 30 0.13 3.61 20.69
C HIS A 30 -1.29 3.97 21.17
N HIS A 31 -1.71 3.35 22.26
CA HIS A 31 -3.11 3.37 22.74
C HIS A 31 -3.53 4.63 23.52
N GLY A 32 -2.73 5.71 23.47
CA GLY A 32 -3.04 6.95 24.18
C GLY A 32 -4.35 7.63 23.72
N THR A 33 -4.78 7.38 22.49
CA THR A 33 -6.01 7.96 21.90
C THR A 33 -7.26 7.11 22.10
N ASP A 34 -7.16 5.90 22.65
CA ASP A 34 -8.28 4.96 22.76
C ASP A 34 -9.48 5.56 23.53
N GLU A 35 -9.20 6.30 24.60
CA GLU A 35 -10.23 6.96 25.41
C GLU A 35 -10.94 8.09 24.66
N LEU A 36 -10.25 8.77 23.72
CA LEU A 36 -10.90 9.77 22.86
C LEU A 36 -11.95 9.10 21.96
N TRP A 37 -11.60 7.95 21.38
CA TRP A 37 -12.51 7.20 20.50
C TRP A 37 -13.69 6.62 21.28
N ARG A 38 -13.46 6.10 22.50
CA ARG A 38 -14.56 5.64 23.39
C ARG A 38 -15.49 6.78 23.82
N ALA A 39 -14.95 7.97 24.08
CA ALA A 39 -15.75 9.13 24.44
C ALA A 39 -16.66 9.61 23.28
N LEU A 40 -16.19 9.45 22.04
CA LEU A 40 -16.97 9.73 20.82
C LEU A 40 -18.05 8.67 20.60
N ASP A 41 -17.67 7.39 20.56
CA ASP A 41 -18.59 6.25 20.41
C ASP A 41 -17.90 4.95 20.86
N SER A 42 -18.23 4.47 22.07
CA SER A 42 -17.65 3.24 22.63
C SER A 42 -18.07 1.99 21.88
N ASP A 43 -19.30 1.93 21.40
CA ASP A 43 -19.86 0.72 20.77
C ASP A 43 -19.18 0.45 19.44
N ILE A 44 -19.01 1.50 18.62
CA ILE A 44 -18.29 1.41 17.35
C ILE A 44 -16.81 1.12 17.60
N TRP A 45 -16.17 1.82 18.55
CA TRP A 45 -14.74 1.63 18.84
C TRP A 45 -14.42 0.21 19.29
N ASP A 46 -15.17 -0.33 20.26
CA ASP A 46 -14.89 -1.65 20.82
C ASP A 46 -15.22 -2.79 19.85
N THR A 47 -16.15 -2.58 18.91
CA THR A 47 -16.52 -3.57 17.89
C THR A 47 -15.57 -3.57 16.69
N THR A 48 -15.11 -2.38 16.26
CA THR A 48 -14.43 -2.22 14.96
C THR A 48 -12.96 -1.84 15.07
N ARG A 49 -12.54 -1.29 16.23
CA ARG A 49 -11.20 -0.74 16.43
C ARG A 49 -10.77 0.19 15.29
N ASN A 50 -11.70 1.00 14.76
CA ASN A 50 -11.45 1.91 13.65
C ASN A 50 -11.79 3.35 14.05
N ALA A 51 -10.76 4.13 14.37
CA ALA A 51 -10.89 5.53 14.79
C ALA A 51 -11.55 6.42 13.73
N TRP A 52 -11.23 6.16 12.45
CA TRP A 52 -11.81 6.89 11.34
C TRP A 52 -13.31 6.61 11.19
N LEU A 53 -13.73 5.35 11.36
CA LEU A 53 -15.13 4.97 11.34
C LEU A 53 -15.91 5.61 12.51
N VAL A 54 -15.34 5.61 13.72
CA VAL A 54 -15.93 6.30 14.89
C VAL A 54 -16.16 7.77 14.57
N LEU A 55 -15.13 8.47 14.07
CA LEU A 55 -15.21 9.90 13.76
C LEU A 55 -16.23 10.20 12.64
N ASN A 56 -16.39 9.32 11.66
CA ASN A 56 -17.40 9.50 10.61
C ASN A 56 -18.82 9.16 11.06
N SER A 57 -18.97 8.34 12.10
CA SER A 57 -20.29 7.86 12.57
C SER A 57 -20.88 8.67 13.72
N VAL A 58 -20.04 9.33 14.54
CA VAL A 58 -20.49 10.12 15.69
C VAL A 58 -21.45 11.25 15.30
N SER A 59 -22.46 11.55 16.11
CA SER A 59 -23.42 12.62 15.81
C SER A 59 -22.78 14.02 15.90
N GLY A 60 -23.35 15.00 15.21
CA GLY A 60 -22.93 16.40 15.33
C GLY A 60 -23.13 16.96 16.75
N GLU A 61 -24.27 16.63 17.37
CA GLU A 61 -24.59 16.98 18.75
C GLU A 61 -23.52 16.47 19.73
N ARG A 62 -23.11 15.20 19.59
CA ARG A 62 -22.07 14.63 20.45
C ARG A 62 -20.72 15.31 20.27
N LEU A 63 -20.36 15.71 19.05
CA LEU A 63 -19.16 16.50 18.80
C LEU A 63 -19.23 17.89 19.44
N GLU A 64 -20.39 18.55 19.41
CA GLU A 64 -20.59 19.85 20.07
C GLU A 64 -20.52 19.73 21.60
N GLU A 65 -21.12 18.69 22.18
CA GLU A 65 -21.00 18.36 23.61
C GLU A 65 -19.54 18.19 24.02
N LEU A 66 -18.80 17.33 23.34
CA LEU A 66 -17.38 17.06 23.63
C LEU A 66 -16.50 18.29 23.35
N ALA A 67 -16.88 19.12 22.38
CA ALA A 67 -16.18 20.37 22.13
C ALA A 67 -16.30 21.36 23.30
N ALA A 68 -17.39 21.29 24.07
CA ALA A 68 -17.62 22.12 25.26
C ALA A 68 -17.15 21.48 26.57
N ASP A 69 -16.85 20.18 26.58
CA ASP A 69 -16.38 19.43 27.76
C ASP A 69 -14.90 19.73 28.09
N PRO A 70 -14.59 20.36 29.25
CA PRO A 70 -13.22 20.69 29.62
C PRO A 70 -12.31 19.46 29.79
N ASP A 71 -12.84 18.35 30.28
CA ASP A 71 -12.05 17.15 30.57
C ASP A 71 -11.66 16.46 29.26
N PHE A 72 -12.61 16.33 28.32
CA PHE A 72 -12.33 15.84 26.97
C PHE A 72 -11.34 16.74 26.23
N GLN A 73 -11.53 18.06 26.27
CA GLN A 73 -10.63 19.03 25.64
C GLN A 73 -9.22 19.00 26.22
N GLN A 74 -9.07 18.74 27.52
CA GLN A 74 -7.76 18.53 28.12
C GLN A 74 -7.11 17.27 27.56
N HIS A 75 -7.80 16.13 27.62
CA HIS A 75 -7.26 14.86 27.15
C HIS A 75 -6.92 14.88 25.65
N TYR A 76 -7.79 15.48 24.83
CA TYR A 76 -7.57 15.69 23.40
C TYR A 76 -6.29 16.50 23.13
N ARG A 77 -6.09 17.63 23.83
CA ARG A 77 -4.88 18.46 23.67
C ARG A 77 -3.62 17.71 24.09
N GLU A 78 -3.69 16.89 25.14
CA GLU A 78 -2.57 16.03 25.55
C GLU A 78 -2.19 15.05 24.44
N GLN A 79 -3.16 14.42 23.78
CA GLN A 79 -2.89 13.49 22.67
C GLN A 79 -2.37 14.19 21.42
N ILE A 80 -2.88 15.37 21.07
CA ILE A 80 -2.33 16.18 19.97
C ILE A 80 -0.88 16.57 20.26
N HIS A 81 -0.60 17.05 21.48
CA HIS A 81 0.76 17.38 21.88
C HIS A 81 1.68 16.15 21.85
N ALA A 82 1.21 14.99 22.32
CA ALA A 82 1.98 13.74 22.25
C ALA A 82 2.22 13.27 20.81
N HIS A 83 1.27 13.51 19.90
CA HIS A 83 1.44 13.24 18.46
C HIS A 83 2.51 14.14 17.86
N HIS A 84 2.43 15.46 18.09
CA HIS A 84 3.43 16.41 17.58
C HIS A 84 4.82 16.14 18.16
N ALA A 85 4.91 15.91 19.47
CA ALA A 85 6.16 15.56 20.13
C ALA A 85 6.76 14.27 19.56
N PHE A 86 5.94 13.31 19.16
CA PHE A 86 6.42 12.15 18.41
C PHE A 86 6.94 12.59 17.04
N THR A 87 6.12 13.21 16.19
CA THR A 87 6.51 13.54 14.81
C THR A 87 7.76 14.43 14.71
N GLU A 88 7.95 15.35 15.65
CA GLU A 88 9.05 16.33 15.65
C GLU A 88 10.28 15.87 16.45
N ALA A 89 10.18 14.81 17.26
CA ALA A 89 11.32 14.33 18.04
C ALA A 89 12.46 13.81 17.17
N ASP A 90 13.69 14.07 17.62
CA ASP A 90 14.88 13.39 17.13
C ASP A 90 14.69 11.87 17.27
N THR A 91 14.99 11.15 16.19
CA THR A 91 14.93 9.70 16.13
C THR A 91 16.34 9.12 16.04
N TRP A 92 16.46 7.82 16.33
CA TRP A 92 17.72 7.10 16.16
C TRP A 92 18.35 7.31 14.77
N TYR A 93 17.54 7.27 13.70
CA TYR A 93 18.05 7.53 12.34
C TYR A 93 18.61 8.95 12.19
N SER A 94 17.89 9.97 12.69
CA SER A 94 18.33 11.37 12.59
C SER A 94 19.59 11.67 13.41
N THR A 95 19.84 10.93 14.49
CA THR A 95 20.98 11.14 15.39
C THR A 95 22.20 10.31 15.05
N ASP A 96 22.01 9.03 14.75
CA ASP A 96 23.09 8.05 14.63
C ASP A 96 23.42 7.65 13.19
N CYS A 97 22.48 7.79 12.26
CA CYS A 97 22.62 7.40 10.85
C CYS A 97 22.20 8.50 9.84
N PRO A 98 22.48 9.80 10.09
CA PRO A 98 21.93 10.87 9.25
C PRO A 98 22.44 10.78 7.82
N GLY A 99 21.52 10.51 6.88
CA GLY A 99 21.79 10.47 5.45
C GLY A 99 22.28 9.12 4.91
N ASP A 100 22.43 8.10 5.76
CA ASP A 100 22.92 6.77 5.35
C ASP A 100 22.00 6.08 4.33
N LEU A 101 20.70 6.41 4.34
CA LEU A 101 19.71 5.87 3.39
C LEU A 101 19.41 6.83 2.22
N GLY A 102 20.15 7.93 2.09
CA GLY A 102 19.97 8.93 1.03
C GLY A 102 18.53 9.45 0.96
N GLU A 103 17.92 9.34 -0.22
CA GLU A 103 16.52 9.71 -0.49
C GLU A 103 15.50 8.67 0.01
N GLY A 104 15.95 7.70 0.81
CA GLY A 104 15.11 6.74 1.50
C GLY A 104 14.88 5.42 0.75
N VAL A 105 13.92 4.66 1.26
CA VAL A 105 13.61 3.29 0.85
C VAL A 105 12.19 3.23 0.32
N ALA A 106 12.00 2.73 -0.90
CA ALA A 106 10.70 2.25 -1.34
C ALA A 106 10.55 0.76 -1.02
N TYR A 107 9.61 0.44 -0.13
CA TYR A 107 9.30 -0.91 0.30
C TYR A 107 8.02 -1.40 -0.39
N PHE A 108 8.13 -2.43 -1.23
CA PHE A 108 7.00 -2.99 -1.96
C PHE A 108 6.55 -4.30 -1.33
N CYS A 109 5.24 -4.42 -1.11
CA CYS A 109 4.64 -5.65 -0.64
C CYS A 109 3.19 -5.79 -1.12
N MET A 110 2.77 -7.04 -1.30
CA MET A 110 1.40 -7.39 -1.61
C MET A 110 0.47 -7.21 -0.40
N GLU A 111 0.98 -7.33 0.82
CA GLU A 111 0.17 -7.25 2.04
C GLU A 111 0.82 -6.45 3.18
N TYR A 112 -0.02 -5.82 4.01
CA TYR A 112 0.38 -5.02 5.17
C TYR A 112 -0.55 -5.28 6.36
N GLY A 113 -0.01 -5.95 7.38
CA GLY A 113 -0.68 -6.31 8.63
C GLY A 113 -0.55 -5.21 9.68
N LEU A 114 -1.25 -4.09 9.46
CA LEU A 114 -1.22 -2.93 10.39
C LEU A 114 -2.30 -3.03 11.46
N SER A 115 -3.56 -3.25 11.05
CA SER A 115 -4.73 -3.35 11.92
C SER A 115 -5.91 -3.93 11.15
N GLU A 116 -6.87 -4.53 11.86
CA GLU A 116 -8.15 -5.00 11.29
C GLU A 116 -8.97 -3.87 10.65
N SER A 117 -8.74 -2.61 11.07
CA SER A 117 -9.34 -1.41 10.47
C SER A 117 -8.90 -1.16 9.02
N LEU A 118 -7.79 -1.77 8.59
CA LEU A 118 -7.25 -1.71 7.24
C LEU A 118 -6.87 -3.13 6.77
N PRO A 119 -7.85 -3.93 6.32
CA PRO A 119 -7.68 -5.37 6.07
C PRO A 119 -6.92 -5.66 4.76
N LEU A 120 -5.61 -5.46 4.80
CA LEU A 120 -4.69 -5.62 3.67
C LEU A 120 -3.72 -6.79 3.84
N TYR A 121 -4.04 -7.79 4.64
CA TYR A 121 -3.16 -8.94 4.86
C TYR A 121 -3.92 -10.25 5.08
N SER A 122 -3.20 -11.35 4.85
CA SER A 122 -3.66 -12.72 5.06
C SER A 122 -2.84 -13.45 6.12
N GLY A 123 -1.53 -13.22 6.18
CA GLY A 123 -0.64 -14.02 7.04
C GLY A 123 0.61 -13.32 7.55
N GLY A 124 1.63 -14.11 7.87
CA GLY A 124 2.85 -13.65 8.54
C GLY A 124 3.71 -12.70 7.70
N LEU A 125 3.67 -12.81 6.36
CA LEU A 125 4.37 -11.90 5.46
C LEU A 125 3.85 -10.45 5.62
N GLY A 126 2.53 -10.29 5.71
CA GLY A 126 1.87 -9.02 5.92
C GLY A 126 2.08 -8.49 7.34
N VAL A 127 2.00 -9.34 8.36
CA VAL A 127 2.32 -8.94 9.74
C VAL A 127 3.75 -8.40 9.82
N LEU A 128 4.72 -9.10 9.22
CA LEU A 128 6.10 -8.62 9.12
C LEU A 128 6.20 -7.27 8.40
N ALA A 129 5.52 -7.11 7.26
CA ALA A 129 5.51 -5.83 6.53
C ALA A 129 4.91 -4.70 7.38
N GLY A 130 3.84 -4.96 8.13
CA GLY A 130 3.25 -3.99 9.05
C GLY A 130 4.20 -3.61 10.19
N ASP A 131 4.82 -4.58 10.84
CA ASP A 131 5.77 -4.35 11.92
C ASP A 131 7.06 -3.68 11.43
N PHE A 132 7.49 -3.97 10.20
CA PHE A 132 8.59 -3.26 9.55
C PHE A 132 8.29 -1.76 9.41
N LEU A 133 7.06 -1.38 9.03
CA LEU A 133 6.67 0.03 8.96
C LEU A 133 6.57 0.68 10.34
N LYS A 134 6.04 -0.03 11.34
CA LYS A 134 5.97 0.47 12.74
C LYS A 134 7.37 0.73 13.28
N ALA A 135 8.28 -0.24 13.13
CA ALA A 135 9.66 -0.10 13.56
C ALA A 135 10.40 1.00 12.80
N SER A 136 10.21 1.10 11.47
CA SER A 136 10.78 2.17 10.66
C SER A 136 10.29 3.54 11.11
N SER A 137 9.00 3.64 11.45
CA SER A 137 8.39 4.85 11.99
C SER A 137 9.02 5.24 13.32
N ASP A 138 9.15 4.30 14.27
CA ASP A 138 9.73 4.56 15.60
C ASP A 138 11.22 4.96 15.52
N LEU A 139 11.98 4.30 14.63
CA LEU A 139 13.39 4.63 14.36
C LEU A 139 13.56 5.92 13.52
N GLY A 140 12.50 6.40 12.87
CA GLY A 140 12.52 7.51 11.92
C GLY A 140 13.29 7.22 10.64
N ALA A 141 13.38 5.95 10.23
CA ALA A 141 13.97 5.59 8.96
C ALA A 141 13.06 6.08 7.81
N PRO A 142 13.61 6.70 6.74
CA PRO A 142 12.85 7.24 5.62
C PRO A 142 12.32 6.12 4.71
N VAL A 143 11.29 5.41 5.18
CA VAL A 143 10.64 4.31 4.47
C VAL A 143 9.29 4.76 3.92
N MET A 144 9.10 4.43 2.65
CA MET A 144 7.86 4.62 1.94
C MET A 144 7.37 3.29 1.41
N ALA A 145 6.19 2.90 1.84
CA ALA A 145 5.61 1.63 1.48
C ALA A 145 4.70 1.77 0.25
N VAL A 146 4.66 0.73 -0.58
CA VAL A 146 3.81 0.63 -1.76
C VAL A 146 3.07 -0.71 -1.72
N GLY A 147 1.76 -0.66 -1.92
CA GLY A 147 0.87 -1.81 -1.88
C GLY A 147 -0.40 -1.62 -2.72
N LEU A 148 -1.35 -2.55 -2.55
CA LEU A 148 -2.66 -2.49 -3.20
C LEU A 148 -3.76 -2.27 -2.14
N LEU A 149 -4.79 -1.50 -2.51
CA LEU A 149 -5.98 -1.33 -1.67
C LEU A 149 -7.04 -2.37 -2.06
N TYR A 150 -7.23 -3.39 -1.22
CA TYR A 150 -8.18 -4.47 -1.48
C TYR A 150 -9.60 -4.14 -1.05
N GLN A 151 -10.58 -4.34 -1.94
CA GLN A 151 -11.98 -4.08 -1.60
C GLN A 151 -12.63 -5.16 -0.72
N GLN A 152 -12.05 -6.34 -0.60
CA GLN A 152 -12.56 -7.44 0.24
C GLN A 152 -11.52 -8.01 1.19
N GLY A 153 -10.27 -7.55 1.11
CA GLY A 153 -9.15 -8.12 1.86
C GLY A 153 -8.88 -9.56 1.44
N TYR A 154 -8.59 -10.44 2.39
CA TYR A 154 -8.48 -11.88 2.15
C TYR A 154 -9.86 -12.56 2.24
N PHE A 155 -10.25 -13.02 3.42
CA PHE A 155 -11.63 -13.35 3.75
C PHE A 155 -11.84 -13.23 5.26
N ARG A 156 -13.09 -13.09 5.69
CA ARG A 156 -13.48 -13.19 7.10
C ARG A 156 -14.00 -14.59 7.39
N GLN A 157 -13.34 -15.30 8.29
CA GLN A 157 -13.69 -16.66 8.67
C GLN A 157 -14.87 -16.66 9.65
N ALA A 158 -15.83 -17.56 9.44
CA ALA A 158 -16.70 -18.05 10.50
C ALA A 158 -16.71 -19.59 10.51
N ILE A 159 -17.14 -20.18 11.62
CA ILE A 159 -17.27 -21.63 11.76
C ILE A 159 -18.75 -21.97 11.86
N SER A 160 -19.22 -22.88 11.00
CA SER A 160 -20.60 -23.34 11.01
C SER A 160 -20.91 -24.18 12.25
N THR A 161 -22.19 -24.45 12.50
CA THR A 161 -22.63 -25.36 13.59
C THR A 161 -22.09 -26.78 13.42
N ASP A 162 -21.73 -27.16 12.19
CA ASP A 162 -21.17 -28.48 11.85
C ASP A 162 -19.63 -28.50 11.87
N GLY A 163 -18.99 -27.37 12.23
CA GLY A 163 -17.53 -27.24 12.30
C GLY A 163 -16.85 -26.94 10.95
N GLU A 164 -17.62 -26.56 9.92
CA GLU A 164 -17.09 -26.21 8.61
C GLU A 164 -16.65 -24.74 8.56
N GLN A 165 -15.59 -24.45 7.80
CA GLN A 165 -15.18 -23.08 7.51
C GLN A 165 -16.15 -22.43 6.53
N LEU A 166 -16.63 -21.24 6.90
CA LEU A 166 -17.40 -20.34 6.07
C LEU A 166 -16.57 -19.10 5.76
N GLU A 167 -16.55 -18.69 4.50
CA GLU A 167 -15.77 -17.55 4.01
C GLU A 167 -16.69 -16.41 3.63
N PHE A 168 -16.45 -15.24 4.22
CA PHE A 168 -17.17 -14.02 3.90
C PHE A 168 -16.21 -12.98 3.31
N TYR A 169 -16.67 -12.30 2.27
CA TYR A 169 -15.89 -11.28 1.56
C TYR A 169 -16.60 -9.92 1.71
N PRO A 170 -16.61 -9.34 2.93
CA PRO A 170 -17.28 -8.06 3.16
C PRO A 170 -16.61 -6.98 2.32
N TYR A 171 -17.43 -6.08 1.78
CA TYR A 171 -16.91 -4.94 1.04
C TYR A 171 -16.33 -3.89 2.00
N ASN A 172 -15.06 -3.55 1.78
CA ASN A 172 -14.36 -2.46 2.44
C ASN A 172 -14.61 -1.18 1.62
N ASP A 173 -15.44 -0.29 2.16
CA ASP A 173 -15.63 1.04 1.57
C ASP A 173 -14.39 1.90 1.88
N PRO A 174 -13.61 2.34 0.87
CA PRO A 174 -12.43 3.17 1.09
C PRO A 174 -12.71 4.48 1.84
N THR A 175 -13.95 4.98 1.82
CA THR A 175 -14.33 6.19 2.59
C THR A 175 -14.39 5.94 4.09
N MET A 176 -14.51 4.68 4.51
CA MET A 176 -14.59 4.24 5.91
C MET A 176 -13.29 3.61 6.43
N LEU A 177 -12.28 3.48 5.56
CA LEU A 177 -10.95 3.04 5.94
C LEU A 177 -10.08 4.23 6.38
N PRO A 178 -9.06 4.02 7.23
CA PRO A 178 -8.10 5.05 7.64
C PRO A 178 -7.10 5.37 6.50
N VAL A 179 -7.63 5.78 5.35
CA VAL A 179 -6.89 6.17 4.15
C VAL A 179 -7.44 7.49 3.64
N SER A 180 -6.58 8.23 2.93
CA SER A 180 -6.95 9.47 2.25
C SER A 180 -6.65 9.36 0.76
N PRO A 181 -7.46 9.97 -0.13
CA PRO A 181 -7.10 10.09 -1.53
C PRO A 181 -5.76 10.82 -1.67
N LEU A 182 -4.83 10.25 -2.43
CA LEU A 182 -3.57 10.93 -2.72
C LEU A 182 -3.82 11.98 -3.82
N ARG A 183 -3.47 13.23 -3.53
CA ARG A 183 -3.70 14.37 -4.42
C ARG A 183 -2.39 14.98 -4.90
N ASP A 184 -2.38 15.47 -6.12
CA ASP A 184 -1.27 16.21 -6.71
C ASP A 184 -1.30 17.70 -6.32
N ALA A 185 -0.36 18.47 -6.88
CA ALA A 185 -0.24 19.91 -6.61
C ALA A 185 -1.47 20.74 -7.04
N ASP A 186 -2.30 20.22 -7.95
CA ASP A 186 -3.53 20.85 -8.43
C ASP A 186 -4.79 20.34 -7.70
N ASP A 187 -4.59 19.69 -6.54
CA ASP A 187 -5.62 19.03 -5.73
C ASP A 187 -6.40 17.95 -6.51
N GLN A 188 -5.85 17.45 -7.63
CA GLN A 188 -6.47 16.36 -8.38
C GLN A 188 -6.05 15.02 -7.80
N TRP A 189 -6.99 14.07 -7.82
CA TRP A 189 -6.69 12.72 -7.39
C TRP A 189 -5.69 12.06 -8.34
N VAL A 190 -4.52 11.72 -7.79
CA VAL A 190 -3.43 11.03 -8.49
C VAL A 190 -3.90 9.71 -9.06
N ARG A 191 -3.56 9.50 -10.33
CA ARG A 191 -3.89 8.27 -11.06
C ARG A 191 -2.74 7.81 -11.92
N VAL A 192 -2.40 6.54 -11.75
CA VAL A 192 -1.35 5.87 -12.50
C VAL A 192 -1.96 5.04 -13.61
N ILE A 193 -1.28 4.99 -14.76
CA ILE A 193 -1.72 4.23 -15.93
C ILE A 193 -0.79 3.05 -16.16
N VAL A 194 -1.36 1.85 -16.26
CA VAL A 194 -0.63 0.62 -16.62
C VAL A 194 -1.20 0.07 -17.94
N PRO A 195 -0.36 -0.14 -18.98
CA PRO A 195 -0.81 -0.67 -20.27
C PRO A 195 -1.10 -2.17 -20.18
N PHE A 196 -2.30 -2.55 -20.61
CA PHE A 196 -2.81 -3.92 -20.64
C PHE A 196 -3.16 -4.30 -22.10
N PRO A 197 -3.44 -5.58 -22.40
CA PRO A 197 -3.83 -6.00 -23.74
C PRO A 197 -5.08 -5.24 -24.23
N GLY A 198 -4.89 -4.40 -25.24
CA GLY A 198 -5.95 -3.62 -25.90
C GLY A 198 -6.52 -2.46 -25.08
N ARG A 199 -5.99 -2.15 -23.89
CA ARG A 199 -6.54 -1.10 -23.00
C ARG A 199 -5.51 -0.56 -22.01
N HIS A 200 -5.89 0.50 -21.32
CA HIS A 200 -5.11 1.09 -20.22
C HIS A 200 -5.88 0.99 -18.91
N VAL A 201 -5.27 0.36 -17.91
CA VAL A 201 -5.82 0.27 -16.55
C VAL A 201 -5.41 1.51 -15.76
N ARG A 202 -6.40 2.14 -15.13
CA ARG A 202 -6.22 3.34 -14.29
C ARG A 202 -6.23 2.96 -12.82
N LEU A 203 -5.20 3.31 -12.09
CA LEU A 203 -5.10 3.04 -10.67
C LEU A 203 -5.27 4.35 -9.91
N ARG A 204 -6.25 4.41 -9.01
CA ARG A 204 -6.37 5.53 -8.05
C ARG A 204 -5.35 5.32 -6.95
N ALA A 205 -4.64 6.37 -6.56
CA ALA A 205 -3.69 6.32 -5.47
C ALA A 205 -4.32 6.79 -4.16
N TRP A 206 -4.02 6.07 -3.08
CA TRP A 206 -4.44 6.36 -1.73
C TRP A 206 -3.22 6.43 -0.81
N LYS A 207 -3.39 7.10 0.32
CA LYS A 207 -2.37 7.19 1.38
C LYS A 207 -2.92 6.76 2.72
N ALA A 208 -2.28 5.78 3.34
CA ALA A 208 -2.37 5.52 4.78
C ALA A 208 -1.13 6.12 5.47
N GLN A 209 -1.33 6.83 6.56
CA GLN A 209 -0.23 7.32 7.40
C GLN A 209 0.08 6.28 8.47
N VAL A 210 1.35 5.92 8.64
CA VAL A 210 1.81 4.91 9.62
C VAL A 210 2.89 5.55 10.48
N GLY A 211 2.48 6.36 11.46
CA GLY A 211 3.38 7.18 12.26
C GLY A 211 4.18 8.13 11.36
N ARG A 212 5.49 7.93 11.23
CA ARG A 212 6.36 8.72 10.32
C ARG A 212 6.44 8.19 8.89
N CYS A 213 5.97 6.97 8.64
CA CYS A 213 6.02 6.33 7.33
C CYS A 213 4.74 6.59 6.54
N GLU A 214 4.86 6.64 5.20
CA GLU A 214 3.70 6.68 4.30
C GLU A 214 3.51 5.32 3.62
N LEU A 215 2.28 4.81 3.62
CA LEU A 215 1.87 3.65 2.82
C LEU A 215 0.99 4.11 1.66
N LEU A 216 1.54 4.01 0.45
CA LEU A 216 0.88 4.33 -0.80
C LEU A 216 0.16 3.09 -1.34
N LEU A 217 -1.13 3.21 -1.61
CA LEU A 217 -1.97 2.10 -2.02
C LEU A 217 -2.61 2.37 -3.39
N LEU A 218 -2.50 1.42 -4.31
CA LEU A 218 -3.10 1.48 -5.64
C LEU A 218 -4.42 0.71 -5.68
N ASP A 219 -5.41 1.32 -6.32
CA ASP A 219 -6.78 0.80 -6.42
C ASP A 219 -7.26 0.82 -7.87
N SER A 220 -7.57 -0.35 -8.43
CA SER A 220 -8.05 -0.46 -9.82
C SER A 220 -9.53 -0.15 -9.97
N ASN A 221 -10.27 0.09 -8.88
CA ASN A 221 -11.70 0.40 -8.90
C ASN A 221 -12.01 1.85 -9.37
N ASP A 222 -11.29 2.35 -10.39
CA ASP A 222 -11.66 3.59 -11.08
C ASP A 222 -12.90 3.32 -11.97
N PRO A 223 -13.94 4.18 -11.93
CA PRO A 223 -15.16 3.99 -12.71
C PRO A 223 -14.94 4.06 -14.23
N ARG A 224 -13.77 4.51 -14.70
CA ARG A 224 -13.40 4.54 -16.13
C ARG A 224 -12.68 3.27 -16.57
N ASN A 225 -12.38 2.35 -15.66
CA ASN A 225 -11.91 1.02 -16.02
C ASN A 225 -13.08 0.11 -16.36
N GLU A 226 -12.80 -0.92 -17.16
CA GLU A 226 -13.78 -1.96 -17.44
C GLU A 226 -14.10 -2.76 -16.16
N PRO A 227 -15.31 -3.36 -16.05
CA PRO A 227 -15.69 -4.10 -14.85
C PRO A 227 -14.69 -5.18 -14.41
N GLY A 228 -14.05 -5.88 -15.36
CA GLY A 228 -13.01 -6.87 -15.06
C GLY A 228 -11.76 -6.26 -14.43
N ASP A 229 -11.30 -5.12 -14.94
CA ASP A 229 -10.12 -4.42 -14.42
C ASP A 229 -10.34 -3.82 -13.03
N ARG A 230 -11.57 -3.36 -12.76
CA ARG A 230 -11.96 -2.91 -11.41
C ARG A 230 -11.82 -4.02 -10.37
N GLY A 231 -11.91 -5.28 -10.80
CA GLY A 231 -11.74 -6.45 -9.95
C GLY A 231 -10.30 -6.85 -9.66
N ILE A 232 -9.28 -6.23 -10.30
CA ILE A 232 -7.86 -6.57 -10.05
C ILE A 232 -7.53 -6.41 -8.57
N THR A 233 -7.99 -5.35 -7.92
CA THR A 233 -7.78 -5.11 -6.49
C THR A 233 -8.97 -5.56 -5.62
N SER A 234 -9.77 -6.55 -6.04
CA SER A 234 -10.89 -7.03 -5.21
C SER A 234 -10.43 -7.75 -3.96
N GLU A 235 -9.65 -8.81 -4.11
CA GLU A 235 -9.25 -9.71 -3.03
C GLU A 235 -7.76 -10.03 -3.11
N LEU A 236 -7.18 -10.30 -1.96
CA LEU A 236 -5.79 -10.71 -1.79
C LEU A 236 -5.66 -12.22 -2.07
N TYR A 237 -4.62 -12.62 -2.81
CA TYR A 237 -4.30 -14.02 -3.15
C TYR A 237 -5.43 -14.81 -3.81
N THR A 238 -5.73 -14.44 -5.06
CA THR A 238 -6.72 -15.15 -5.87
C THR A 238 -6.14 -16.43 -6.47
N GLY A 239 -6.94 -17.49 -6.60
CA GLY A 239 -6.52 -18.71 -7.29
C GLY A 239 -6.37 -18.59 -8.82
N ASP A 240 -6.76 -17.46 -9.41
CA ASP A 240 -6.65 -17.20 -10.86
C ASP A 240 -5.27 -16.64 -11.24
N PRO A 241 -4.45 -17.37 -12.02
CA PRO A 241 -3.12 -16.90 -12.44
C PRO A 241 -3.14 -15.62 -13.29
N GLU A 242 -4.20 -15.37 -14.07
CA GLU A 242 -4.29 -14.15 -14.87
C GLU A 242 -4.47 -12.94 -13.96
N LYS A 243 -5.40 -13.03 -13.00
CA LYS A 243 -5.61 -12.01 -11.98
C LYS A 243 -4.37 -11.80 -11.10
N ARG A 244 -3.66 -12.86 -10.72
CA ARG A 244 -2.36 -12.77 -10.01
C ARG A 244 -1.34 -11.95 -10.80
N LEU A 245 -1.13 -12.26 -12.08
CA LEU A 245 -0.22 -11.48 -12.92
C LEU A 245 -0.65 -10.02 -13.04
N GLN A 246 -1.95 -9.76 -13.23
CA GLN A 246 -2.48 -8.40 -13.27
C GLN A 246 -2.18 -7.64 -11.98
N GLN A 247 -2.32 -8.29 -10.81
CA GLN A 247 -1.97 -7.72 -9.51
C GLN A 247 -0.47 -7.39 -9.39
N GLU A 248 0.41 -8.30 -9.79
CA GLU A 248 1.86 -8.06 -9.81
C GLU A 248 2.24 -6.91 -10.74
N MET A 249 1.58 -6.80 -11.90
CA MET A 249 1.78 -5.68 -12.83
C MET A 249 1.34 -4.36 -12.23
N VAL A 250 0.14 -4.27 -11.64
CA VAL A 250 -0.33 -3.00 -11.06
C VAL A 250 0.47 -2.61 -9.83
N LEU A 251 0.95 -3.58 -9.04
CA LEU A 251 1.81 -3.31 -7.88
C LEU A 251 3.21 -2.88 -8.32
N GLY A 252 3.88 -3.65 -9.19
CA GLY A 252 5.26 -3.38 -9.59
C GLY A 252 5.38 -2.17 -10.51
N ILE A 253 4.70 -2.21 -11.66
CA ILE A 253 4.76 -1.14 -12.68
C ILE A 253 4.02 0.09 -12.17
N GLY A 254 2.79 -0.10 -11.69
CA GLY A 254 1.97 1.00 -11.18
C GLY A 254 2.58 1.64 -9.93
N GLY A 255 3.19 0.85 -9.04
CA GLY A 255 3.81 1.35 -7.83
C GLY A 255 5.07 2.17 -8.11
N TRP A 256 5.94 1.74 -9.03
CA TRP A 256 7.12 2.54 -9.38
C TRP A 256 6.73 3.84 -10.09
N ARG A 257 5.79 3.78 -11.05
CA ARG A 257 5.26 4.98 -11.72
C ARG A 257 4.59 5.96 -10.76
N LEU A 258 3.96 5.46 -9.70
CA LEU A 258 3.40 6.33 -8.65
C LEU A 258 4.52 7.15 -7.99
N LEU A 259 5.64 6.52 -7.64
CA LEU A 259 6.78 7.20 -7.03
C LEU A 259 7.33 8.28 -7.97
N GLU A 260 7.51 7.96 -9.25
CA GLU A 260 7.97 8.93 -10.26
C GLU A 260 7.01 10.11 -10.40
N GLN A 261 5.70 9.84 -10.50
CA GLN A 261 4.67 10.88 -10.61
C GLN A 261 4.64 11.81 -9.39
N LEU A 262 4.99 11.29 -8.21
CA LEU A 262 5.10 12.08 -6.98
C LEU A 262 6.47 12.79 -6.84
N GLY A 263 7.37 12.64 -7.82
CA GLY A 263 8.71 13.21 -7.78
C GLY A 263 9.61 12.56 -6.72
N ARG A 264 9.34 11.29 -6.36
CA ARG A 264 10.05 10.57 -5.31
C ARG A 264 11.10 9.66 -5.94
N SER A 265 12.35 9.83 -5.54
CA SER A 265 13.51 9.11 -6.11
C SER A 265 14.24 8.32 -5.03
N PRO A 266 13.61 7.27 -4.45
CA PRO A 266 14.19 6.52 -3.36
C PRO A 266 15.53 5.89 -3.76
N SER A 267 16.51 5.97 -2.85
CA SER A 267 17.84 5.41 -3.07
C SER A 267 17.81 3.88 -3.10
N LEU A 268 16.95 3.27 -2.27
CA LEU A 268 16.81 1.82 -2.16
C LEU A 268 15.40 1.37 -2.59
N CYS A 269 15.32 0.24 -3.28
CA CYS A 269 14.06 -0.45 -3.59
C CYS A 269 14.10 -1.82 -2.93
N HIS A 270 13.23 -2.05 -1.96
CA HIS A 270 13.13 -3.29 -1.21
C HIS A 270 11.85 -4.01 -1.55
N LEU A 271 11.98 -5.21 -2.13
CA LEU A 271 10.86 -6.08 -2.44
C LEU A 271 10.68 -7.14 -1.34
N ASN A 272 9.46 -7.21 -0.82
CA ASN A 272 9.03 -8.28 0.06
C ASN A 272 8.32 -9.35 -0.78
N GLU A 273 9.04 -10.44 -1.07
CA GLU A 273 8.62 -11.55 -1.93
C GLU A 273 8.60 -11.23 -3.45
N GLY A 274 8.47 -12.26 -4.29
CA GLY A 274 8.54 -12.19 -5.76
C GLY A 274 7.45 -11.35 -6.44
N HIS A 275 6.31 -11.14 -5.78
CA HIS A 275 5.11 -10.49 -6.35
C HIS A 275 5.36 -9.06 -6.86
N CYS A 276 6.45 -8.43 -6.43
CA CYS A 276 6.78 -7.04 -6.75
C CYS A 276 7.89 -6.91 -7.79
N ALA A 277 8.37 -8.01 -8.39
CA ALA A 277 9.60 -8.03 -9.18
C ALA A 277 9.58 -7.06 -10.38
N LEU A 278 8.41 -6.82 -10.97
CA LEU A 278 8.23 -5.88 -12.08
C LEU A 278 8.58 -4.43 -11.70
N ALA A 279 8.59 -4.08 -10.40
CA ALA A 279 9.09 -2.79 -9.92
C ALA A 279 10.58 -2.58 -10.25
N LEU A 280 11.41 -3.64 -10.21
CA LEU A 280 12.84 -3.52 -10.51
C LEU A 280 13.09 -3.22 -11.99
N ILE A 281 12.24 -3.78 -12.86
CA ILE A 281 12.30 -3.55 -14.29
C ILE A 281 11.81 -2.14 -14.62
N GLU A 282 10.69 -1.70 -14.05
CA GLU A 282 10.21 -0.33 -14.22
C GLU A 282 11.21 0.70 -13.67
N ARG A 283 11.87 0.40 -12.54
CA ARG A 283 13.00 1.18 -12.01
C ARG A 283 14.16 1.27 -12.98
N ALA A 284 14.51 0.18 -13.65
CA ALA A 284 15.56 0.20 -14.67
C ALA A 284 15.14 1.04 -15.87
N PHE A 285 13.89 0.97 -16.33
CA PHE A 285 13.39 1.84 -17.40
C PHE A 285 13.39 3.32 -17.00
N SER A 286 12.98 3.65 -15.77
CA SER A 286 13.07 4.99 -15.21
C SER A 286 14.50 5.53 -15.24
N TRP A 287 15.47 4.73 -14.80
CA TRP A 287 16.89 5.10 -14.84
C TRP A 287 17.40 5.28 -16.28
N GLN A 288 17.01 4.36 -17.17
CA GLN A 288 17.34 4.39 -18.59
C GLN A 288 16.87 5.70 -19.24
N ASP A 289 15.61 6.08 -18.99
CA ASP A 289 15.02 7.32 -19.52
C ASP A 289 15.74 8.56 -18.98
N CYS A 290 16.09 8.57 -17.69
CA CYS A 290 16.83 9.68 -17.06
C CYS A 290 18.26 9.86 -17.58
N HIS A 291 18.91 8.78 -18.05
CA HIS A 291 20.33 8.79 -18.42
C HIS A 291 20.58 8.53 -19.91
N GLU A 292 19.53 8.44 -20.72
CA GLU A 292 19.59 8.16 -22.16
C GLU A 292 20.45 6.91 -22.48
N SER A 293 20.29 5.84 -21.70
CA SER A 293 21.09 4.62 -21.82
C SER A 293 20.33 3.46 -22.47
N ASP A 294 20.98 2.31 -22.63
CA ASP A 294 20.31 1.04 -22.89
C ASP A 294 19.84 0.36 -21.58
N PHE A 295 18.91 -0.58 -21.71
CA PHE A 295 18.34 -1.32 -20.57
C PHE A 295 19.38 -2.13 -19.77
N GLN A 296 20.41 -2.71 -20.40
CA GLN A 296 21.39 -3.53 -19.68
C GLN A 296 22.31 -2.67 -18.80
N THR A 297 22.69 -1.49 -19.30
CA THR A 297 23.38 -0.47 -18.50
C THR A 297 22.52 -0.06 -17.31
N ALA A 298 21.25 0.28 -17.54
CA ALA A 298 20.34 0.70 -16.48
C ALA A 298 20.10 -0.37 -15.41
N ARG A 299 19.84 -1.61 -15.83
CA ARG A 299 19.71 -2.78 -14.95
C ARG A 299 20.97 -2.99 -14.11
N THR A 300 22.16 -2.81 -14.70
CA THR A 300 23.42 -2.96 -13.96
C THR A 300 23.61 -1.84 -12.95
N ALA A 301 23.25 -0.60 -13.31
CA ALA A 301 23.37 0.57 -12.45
C ALA A 301 22.44 0.50 -11.23
N THR A 302 21.20 0.04 -11.40
CA THR A 302 20.23 -0.03 -10.29
C THR A 302 20.43 -1.24 -9.37
N ARG A 303 21.15 -2.28 -9.84
CA ARG A 303 21.31 -3.58 -9.15
C ARG A 303 21.79 -3.47 -7.70
N ALA A 304 22.76 -2.61 -7.43
CA ALA A 304 23.36 -2.49 -6.08
C ALA A 304 22.39 -1.95 -5.02
N THR A 305 21.28 -1.37 -5.46
CA THR A 305 20.27 -0.71 -4.62
C THR A 305 18.92 -1.41 -4.63
N ASN A 306 18.85 -2.61 -5.23
CA ASN A 306 17.69 -3.48 -5.18
C ASN A 306 17.90 -4.49 -4.06
N LEU A 307 17.00 -4.50 -3.07
CA LEU A 307 16.99 -5.43 -1.95
C LEU A 307 15.81 -6.39 -2.16
N PHE A 308 16.07 -7.69 -2.08
CA PHE A 308 15.05 -8.71 -2.24
C PHE A 308 15.03 -9.61 -1.01
N THR A 309 13.85 -9.80 -0.42
CA THR A 309 13.64 -10.74 0.68
C THR A 309 12.66 -11.83 0.24
N THR A 310 13.09 -13.08 0.33
CA THR A 310 12.25 -14.27 0.13
C THR A 310 11.94 -14.91 1.48
N HIS A 311 10.68 -15.23 1.72
CA HIS A 311 10.24 -15.93 2.94
C HIS A 311 9.90 -17.39 2.67
N THR A 312 9.65 -17.71 1.42
CA THR A 312 9.35 -19.06 0.99
C THR A 312 10.65 -19.80 0.68
N SER A 313 10.90 -20.90 1.41
CA SER A 313 12.10 -21.73 1.26
C SER A 313 11.99 -22.79 0.14
N VAL A 314 10.80 -22.94 -0.45
CA VAL A 314 10.48 -23.98 -1.45
C VAL A 314 9.90 -23.38 -2.73
N ALA A 315 10.41 -23.84 -3.87
CA ALA A 315 10.02 -23.33 -5.19
C ALA A 315 8.53 -23.45 -5.52
N SER A 316 7.79 -24.35 -4.84
CA SER A 316 6.35 -24.53 -5.03
C SER A 316 5.49 -23.40 -4.49
N GLY A 317 6.04 -22.50 -3.66
CA GLY A 317 5.29 -21.35 -3.14
C GLY A 317 5.40 -20.08 -3.99
N PHE A 318 6.10 -20.14 -5.13
CA PHE A 318 6.21 -19.02 -6.07
C PHE A 318 5.08 -19.04 -7.10
N ASP A 319 4.63 -17.86 -7.51
CA ASP A 319 3.66 -17.76 -8.61
C ASP A 319 4.32 -18.18 -9.92
N HIS A 320 3.62 -19.02 -10.69
CA HIS A 320 4.11 -19.52 -11.97
C HIS A 320 3.17 -19.12 -13.10
N PHE A 321 3.70 -18.34 -14.04
CA PHE A 321 2.93 -17.87 -15.18
C PHE A 321 3.34 -18.59 -16.47
N SER A 322 2.34 -18.92 -17.28
CA SER A 322 2.59 -19.48 -18.62
C SER A 322 3.25 -18.44 -19.51
N ARG A 323 4.15 -18.88 -20.41
CA ARG A 323 4.78 -17.98 -21.39
C ARG A 323 3.77 -17.21 -22.24
N SER A 324 2.65 -17.84 -22.59
CA SER A 324 1.58 -17.21 -23.38
C SER A 324 0.91 -16.07 -22.61
N LEU A 325 0.66 -16.26 -21.31
CA LEU A 325 0.06 -15.24 -20.45
C LEU A 325 1.01 -14.06 -20.26
N LEU A 326 2.27 -14.33 -19.94
CA LEU A 326 3.31 -13.28 -19.83
C LEU A 326 3.46 -12.52 -21.15
N ARG A 327 3.48 -13.20 -22.30
CA ARG A 327 3.56 -12.53 -23.59
C ARG A 327 2.34 -11.67 -23.86
N LEU A 328 1.13 -12.14 -23.55
CA LEU A 328 -0.08 -11.36 -23.73
C LEU A 328 0.00 -10.04 -22.95
N TYR A 329 0.34 -10.10 -21.67
CA TYR A 329 0.28 -8.97 -20.75
C TYR A 329 1.51 -8.06 -20.76
N LEU A 330 2.72 -8.60 -20.92
CA LEU A 330 3.95 -7.80 -20.87
C LEU A 330 4.29 -7.15 -22.22
N THR A 331 3.74 -7.62 -23.34
CA THR A 331 4.02 -7.02 -24.66
C THR A 331 3.60 -5.55 -24.74
N PRO A 332 2.37 -5.15 -24.35
CA PRO A 332 1.96 -3.74 -24.36
C PRO A 332 2.82 -2.86 -23.43
N TRP A 333 3.30 -3.41 -22.31
CA TRP A 333 4.14 -2.68 -21.37
C TRP A 333 5.56 -2.43 -21.91
N LEU A 334 6.10 -3.38 -22.66
CA LEU A 334 7.42 -3.30 -23.28
C LEU A 334 7.41 -2.58 -24.64
N GLU A 335 6.24 -2.14 -25.12
CA GLU A 335 6.15 -1.44 -26.40
C GLU A 335 6.98 -0.14 -26.39
N GLY A 336 7.87 0.00 -27.38
CA GLY A 336 8.79 1.14 -27.47
C GLY A 336 10.05 1.04 -26.59
N ARG A 337 10.19 -0.02 -25.78
CA ARG A 337 11.41 -0.29 -25.01
C ARG A 337 12.40 -1.11 -25.84
N ASP A 338 13.69 -1.02 -25.51
CA ASP A 338 14.78 -1.83 -26.08
C ASP A 338 14.89 -3.24 -25.46
N LEU A 339 13.79 -3.72 -24.86
CA LEU A 339 13.63 -5.03 -24.24
C LEU A 339 12.31 -5.64 -24.70
N ASN A 340 12.34 -6.86 -25.23
CA ASN A 340 11.12 -7.63 -25.54
C ASN A 340 10.85 -8.73 -24.51
N VAL A 341 9.64 -9.30 -24.54
CA VAL A 341 9.21 -10.35 -23.60
C VAL A 341 10.16 -11.54 -23.59
N ASP A 342 10.67 -11.98 -24.74
CA ASP A 342 11.54 -13.16 -24.79
C ASP A 342 12.94 -12.87 -24.19
N GLN A 343 13.45 -11.65 -24.37
CA GLN A 343 14.68 -11.19 -23.72
C GLN A 343 14.49 -11.05 -22.21
N LEU A 344 13.36 -10.46 -21.79
CA LEU A 344 12.97 -10.40 -20.38
C LEU A 344 12.97 -11.85 -19.85
N LEU A 345 12.16 -12.76 -20.37
CA LEU A 345 12.10 -14.18 -19.94
C LEU A 345 13.44 -14.91 -19.93
N ALA A 346 14.42 -14.48 -20.72
CA ALA A 346 15.77 -15.03 -20.66
C ALA A 346 16.54 -14.59 -19.39
N LEU A 347 16.26 -13.41 -18.84
CA LEU A 347 16.78 -12.93 -17.55
C LEU A 347 16.30 -13.82 -16.39
N ALA A 348 15.06 -14.31 -16.48
CA ALA A 348 14.45 -15.22 -15.51
C ALA A 348 14.98 -16.66 -15.54
N ARG A 349 15.89 -17.01 -16.44
CA ARG A 349 16.39 -18.39 -16.53
C ARG A 349 17.52 -18.64 -15.54
N ILE A 350 17.22 -19.35 -14.46
CA ILE A 350 18.23 -20.08 -13.69
C ILE A 350 18.74 -21.22 -14.58
N SER A 351 20.07 -21.37 -14.68
CA SER A 351 20.69 -22.42 -15.47
C SER A 351 20.14 -23.81 -15.10
N HIS A 352 19.80 -24.62 -16.11
CA HIS A 352 19.43 -26.05 -16.05
C HIS A 352 17.94 -26.42 -15.85
N SER A 353 17.06 -25.89 -16.69
CA SER A 353 16.03 -26.67 -17.42
C SER A 353 15.19 -25.69 -18.25
N ALA A 354 14.43 -26.17 -19.23
CA ALA A 354 13.48 -25.35 -19.95
C ALA A 354 12.12 -25.46 -19.24
N PRO A 355 11.64 -24.44 -18.51
CA PRO A 355 10.29 -24.49 -18.00
C PRO A 355 9.35 -23.78 -18.98
N THR A 356 8.20 -24.39 -19.21
CA THR A 356 7.05 -23.79 -19.91
C THR A 356 6.37 -22.70 -19.06
N THR A 357 6.82 -22.53 -17.82
CA THR A 357 6.35 -21.60 -16.78
C THR A 357 7.52 -20.78 -16.24
N PHE A 358 7.25 -19.57 -15.76
CA PHE A 358 8.26 -18.68 -15.16
C PHE A 358 7.80 -18.23 -13.78
N ALA A 359 8.73 -18.27 -12.82
CA ALA A 359 8.49 -17.80 -11.45
C ALA A 359 8.64 -16.28 -11.35
N ASP A 360 7.81 -15.65 -10.52
CA ASP A 360 7.89 -14.22 -10.18
C ASP A 360 9.22 -13.82 -9.51
N GLN A 361 9.84 -14.72 -8.74
CA GLN A 361 11.16 -14.49 -8.13
C GLN A 361 12.34 -14.45 -9.12
N ALA A 362 12.12 -14.80 -10.39
CA ALA A 362 13.22 -14.98 -11.33
C ALA A 362 13.74 -13.64 -11.93
N TRP A 363 12.99 -12.56 -11.73
CA TRP A 363 13.22 -11.24 -12.29
C TRP A 363 14.03 -10.36 -11.35
#